data_AF-A0A9Q0HVC8-F1
#
_entry.id   AF-A0A9Q0HVC8-F1
#
_cell.length_a   1.000
_cell.length_b   1.000
_cell.length_c   1.000
_cell.angle_alpha   90.00
_cell.angle_beta   90.00
_cell.angle_gamma   90.00
#
_symmetry.space_group_name_H-M   'P 1'
#
loop_
_entity.id
_entity.type
_entity.pdbx_description
1 polymer ?
#
loop_
_entity_poly.entity_id
_entity_poly.type
_entity_poly.pdbx_seq_one_letter_code
_entity_poly.pdbx_strand_id
1 'polypeptide(L)'
;MREREREMKGVGGRRFVVTGGMGYVGSTLCLELVRRGAAEVRSFDCRRSSLWAPLLLDAGVRCIHGDVTCKDNVERAFNGVDCVFHLASFGMSGKEMVQTRRVEEVNIKGTCNVLDACHEAGVKRLVYVSTYNVVFGGQEIINGNESMDYFPIDAHVDPYGRTKSVAEQLVLKSNGRPSKNQVQSCLYTCAIRPGAIYGPGEERHLPRILSLAKAGLLLFKIGDASIKTDWVYVDNLVHAIILASAGLSVDVPDKEGMPISAGQAYFICDGEPVNTSKFLIHPLLESLDYHIPRITLSVPLLFFISRIFLFIYTTILSPVLHLRCIPEPLLLPAEVYKVGITHHFSIKKAREELGYTPLVSPQDGLAATIIYWRDRKRRELDGPPIFVWFAIIFGMIATFAAAFLPPVGPVKPVRALGLLIFRSVLALKILFVVAVGLHLGEGAYAWFLARKIDPTNAGGWFWQTVALGFPSLRLLLKRARTSFVS
;
A
#
# COMPACT_ATOMS: atom_id res chain seq x y z
N MET A 1 18.16 33.30 2.47
CA MET A 1 18.68 33.04 3.84
C MET A 1 17.54 32.64 4.77
N ARG A 2 16.52 33.48 4.99
CA ARG A 2 15.36 33.20 5.87
C ARG A 2 14.51 31.97 5.49
N GLU A 3 14.29 31.68 4.21
CA GLU A 3 13.57 30.46 3.78
C GLU A 3 14.38 29.18 4.05
N ARG A 4 15.68 29.17 3.72
CA ARG A 4 16.58 28.06 4.07
C ARG A 4 16.68 27.83 5.57
N GLU A 5 16.73 28.89 6.37
CA GLU A 5 16.71 28.78 7.85
C GLU A 5 15.38 28.21 8.37
N ARG A 6 14.26 28.56 7.74
CA ARG A 6 12.93 28.01 8.06
C ARG A 6 12.81 26.54 7.65
N GLU A 7 13.39 26.15 6.51
CA GLU A 7 13.42 24.76 6.04
C GLU A 7 14.32 23.86 6.89
N MET A 8 15.46 24.36 7.37
CA MET A 8 16.38 23.63 8.26
C MET A 8 15.92 23.56 9.72
N LYS A 9 14.92 24.37 10.10
CA LYS A 9 14.46 24.48 11.49
C LYS A 9 14.01 23.13 12.04
N GLY A 10 14.64 22.70 13.13
CA GLY A 10 14.35 21.42 13.80
C GLY A 10 15.08 20.20 13.21
N VAL A 11 15.74 20.32 12.05
CA VAL A 11 16.43 19.21 11.36
C VAL A 11 17.94 19.39 11.28
N GLY A 12 18.40 20.60 10.97
CA GLY A 12 19.82 20.90 10.74
C GLY A 12 20.72 20.42 11.90
N GLY A 13 21.79 19.69 11.55
CA GLY A 13 22.82 19.24 12.50
C GLY A 13 22.40 18.11 13.46
N ARG A 14 21.20 17.53 13.31
CA ARG A 14 20.68 16.46 14.17
C ARG A 14 20.76 15.09 13.52
N ARG A 15 20.76 14.04 14.34
CA ARG A 15 20.81 12.63 13.94
C ARG A 15 19.44 11.98 14.13
N PHE A 16 18.96 11.30 13.09
CA PHE A 16 17.61 10.73 13.05
C PHE A 16 17.64 9.23 12.77
N VAL A 17 16.69 8.51 13.37
CA VAL A 17 16.33 7.14 12.95
C VAL A 17 14.89 7.13 12.48
N VAL A 18 14.67 6.52 11.32
CA VAL A 18 13.34 6.23 10.79
C VAL A 18 13.16 4.71 10.79
N THR A 19 12.33 4.18 11.69
CA THR A 19 11.93 2.77 11.61
C THR A 19 10.95 2.59 10.46
N GLY A 20 11.07 1.54 9.65
CA GLY A 20 10.30 1.43 8.40
C GLY A 20 10.83 2.37 7.32
N GLY A 21 12.10 2.77 7.41
CA GLY A 21 12.72 3.77 6.53
C GLY A 21 12.87 3.32 5.08
N MET A 22 12.71 2.02 4.77
CA MET A 22 12.68 1.52 3.39
C MET A 22 11.27 1.39 2.81
N GLY A 23 10.23 1.71 3.59
CA GLY A 23 8.84 1.78 3.12
C GLY A 23 8.52 3.13 2.46
N TYR A 24 7.36 3.21 1.83
CA TYR A 24 6.89 4.38 1.09
C TYR A 24 7.09 5.72 1.85
N VAL A 25 6.35 5.95 2.94
CA VAL A 25 6.45 7.20 3.73
C VAL A 25 7.83 7.35 4.38
N GLY A 26 8.41 6.25 4.87
CA GLY A 26 9.69 6.27 5.57
C GLY A 26 10.86 6.68 4.68
N SER A 27 10.86 6.25 3.42
CA SER A 27 11.88 6.61 2.44
C SER A 27 11.79 8.08 2.04
N THR A 28 10.58 8.59 1.76
CA THR A 28 10.35 10.01 1.49
C THR A 28 10.78 10.87 2.68
N LEU A 29 10.47 10.44 3.92
CA LEU A 29 10.94 11.12 5.12
C LEU A 29 12.47 11.13 5.23
N CYS A 30 13.14 10.01 4.96
CA CYS A 30 14.60 9.95 4.99
C CYS A 30 15.23 10.94 4.00
N LEU A 31 14.73 10.95 2.75
CA LEU A 31 15.21 11.85 1.70
C LEU A 31 15.00 13.33 2.08
N GLU A 32 13.82 13.65 2.63
CA GLU A 32 13.53 15.02 3.04
C GLU A 32 14.36 15.48 4.25
N LEU A 33 14.67 14.57 5.20
CA LEU A 33 15.57 14.88 6.32
C LEU A 33 17.00 15.19 5.83
N VAL A 34 17.51 14.42 4.86
CA VAL A 34 18.80 14.72 4.22
C VAL A 34 18.75 16.07 3.51
N ARG A 35 17.70 16.32 2.71
CA ARG A 35 17.52 17.60 1.99
C ARG A 35 17.55 18.81 2.93
N ARG A 36 17.01 18.66 4.14
CA ARG A 36 16.98 19.70 5.19
C ARG A 36 18.25 19.77 6.05
N GLY A 37 19.32 19.05 5.70
CA GLY A 37 20.63 19.18 6.34
C GLY A 37 20.77 18.42 7.66
N ALA A 38 20.07 17.28 7.82
CA ALA A 38 20.36 16.35 8.92
C ALA A 38 21.83 15.93 8.92
N ALA A 39 22.44 15.82 10.11
CA ALA A 39 23.82 15.35 10.24
C ALA A 39 23.97 13.86 9.94
N GLU A 40 22.97 13.06 10.32
CA GLU A 40 22.89 11.64 9.98
C GLU A 40 21.41 11.24 9.88
N VAL A 41 21.08 10.45 8.86
CA VAL A 41 19.76 9.81 8.74
C VAL A 41 19.97 8.30 8.65
N ARG A 42 19.36 7.57 9.58
CA ARG A 42 19.38 6.11 9.63
C ARG A 42 18.03 5.54 9.24
N SER A 43 17.98 4.77 8.16
CA SER A 43 16.80 3.98 7.79
C SER A 43 16.90 2.61 8.45
N PHE A 44 16.07 2.32 9.45
CA PHE A 44 16.01 1.01 10.11
C PHE A 44 14.83 0.18 9.60
N ASP A 45 15.09 -0.94 8.94
CA ASP A 45 14.03 -1.74 8.29
C ASP A 45 14.34 -3.25 8.26
N CYS A 46 13.29 -4.08 8.31
CA CYS A 46 13.42 -5.53 8.21
C CYS A 46 13.58 -6.00 6.76
N ARG A 47 13.28 -5.14 5.78
CA ARG A 47 13.58 -5.37 4.37
C ARG A 47 15.09 -5.27 4.15
N ARG A 48 15.62 -6.14 3.30
CA ARG A 48 17.02 -6.04 2.82
C ARG A 48 17.15 -5.11 1.61
N SER A 49 16.06 -4.90 0.89
CA SER A 49 16.00 -4.04 -0.30
C SER A 49 14.58 -3.54 -0.48
N SER A 50 14.45 -2.37 -1.11
CA SER A 50 13.18 -1.80 -1.58
C SER A 50 13.41 -1.05 -2.89
N LEU A 51 12.32 -0.59 -3.52
CA LEU A 51 12.41 0.28 -4.71
C LEU A 51 13.15 1.59 -4.43
N TRP A 52 13.17 2.02 -3.16
CA TRP A 52 13.78 3.25 -2.70
C TRP A 52 15.24 3.08 -2.25
N ALA A 53 15.68 1.85 -2.00
CA ALA A 53 17.01 1.58 -1.44
C ALA A 53 18.16 2.23 -2.24
N PRO A 54 18.18 2.20 -3.59
CA PRO A 54 19.21 2.90 -4.35
C PRO A 54 19.21 4.42 -4.12
N LEU A 55 18.03 5.05 -4.10
CA LEU A 55 17.89 6.49 -3.87
C LEU A 55 18.32 6.90 -2.45
N LEU A 56 18.00 6.07 -1.46
CA LEU A 56 18.41 6.31 -0.07
C LEU A 56 19.94 6.27 0.07
N LEU A 57 20.58 5.26 -0.53
CA LEU A 57 22.04 5.14 -0.49
C LEU A 57 22.75 6.28 -1.21
N ASP A 58 22.24 6.68 -2.38
CA ASP A 58 22.78 7.82 -3.15
C ASP A 58 22.65 9.15 -2.39
N ALA A 59 21.56 9.33 -1.65
CA ALA A 59 21.36 10.48 -0.76
C ALA A 59 22.21 10.41 0.53
N GLY A 60 23.01 9.36 0.75
CA GLY A 60 23.84 9.21 1.95
C GLY A 60 23.08 8.74 3.20
N VAL A 61 21.89 8.17 3.04
CA VAL A 61 21.14 7.57 4.16
C VAL A 61 21.81 6.27 4.59
N ARG A 62 22.03 6.11 5.89
CA ARG A 62 22.57 4.88 6.47
C ARG A 62 21.47 3.84 6.61
N CYS A 63 21.40 2.89 5.68
CA CYS A 63 20.45 1.78 5.74
C CYS A 63 20.92 0.70 6.73
N ILE A 64 20.13 0.43 7.77
CA ILE A 64 20.38 -0.56 8.82
C ILE A 64 19.30 -1.64 8.71
N HIS A 65 19.73 -2.88 8.46
CA HIS A 65 18.84 -4.03 8.47
C HIS A 65 18.58 -4.51 9.90
N GLY A 66 17.31 -4.66 10.27
CA GLY A 66 16.90 -5.26 11.53
C GLY A 66 15.39 -5.28 11.72
N ASP A 67 14.91 -6.05 12.69
CA ASP A 67 13.48 -6.18 12.98
C ASP A 67 13.13 -5.45 14.28
N VAL A 68 12.11 -4.59 14.26
CA VAL A 68 11.61 -3.87 15.46
C VAL A 68 11.15 -4.81 16.57
N THR A 69 10.81 -6.05 16.25
CA THR A 69 10.45 -7.09 17.23
C THR A 69 11.66 -7.66 17.99
N CYS A 70 12.89 -7.38 17.53
CA CYS A 70 14.15 -7.76 18.16
C CYS A 70 14.75 -6.55 18.89
N LYS A 71 14.76 -6.59 20.23
CA LYS A 71 15.23 -5.50 21.09
C LYS A 71 16.65 -5.04 20.76
N ASP A 72 17.60 -5.98 20.66
CA ASP A 72 19.02 -5.69 20.33
C ASP A 72 19.21 -5.02 18.96
N ASN A 73 18.29 -5.24 18.01
CA ASN A 73 18.36 -4.58 16.71
C ASN A 73 17.98 -3.10 16.84
N VAL A 74 16.92 -2.82 17.60
CA VAL A 74 16.43 -1.46 17.85
C VAL A 74 17.45 -0.66 18.64
N GLU A 75 17.99 -1.19 19.73
CA GLU A 75 18.99 -0.51 20.57
C GLU A 75 20.23 -0.08 19.77
N ARG A 76 20.78 -0.99 18.96
CA ARG A 76 21.95 -0.70 18.12
C ARG A 76 21.68 0.41 17.11
N ALA A 77 20.47 0.47 16.56
CA ALA A 77 20.10 1.51 15.60
C ALA A 77 19.94 2.89 16.28
N PHE A 78 19.50 2.91 17.55
CA PHE A 78 19.07 4.12 18.26
C PHE A 78 20.21 4.82 19.03
N ASN A 79 21.37 4.18 19.15
CA ASN A 79 22.50 4.74 19.89
C ASN A 79 22.99 6.09 19.29
N GLY A 80 23.01 7.14 20.12
CA GLY A 80 23.50 8.46 19.76
C GLY A 80 22.56 9.24 18.83
N VAL A 81 21.26 8.96 18.84
CA VAL A 81 20.27 9.58 17.95
C VAL A 81 19.45 10.63 18.71
N ASP A 82 19.15 11.76 18.09
CA ASP A 82 18.44 12.87 18.75
C ASP A 82 16.91 12.70 18.67
N CYS A 83 16.43 12.13 17.55
CA CYS A 83 15.00 11.93 17.29
C CYS A 83 14.72 10.63 16.53
N VAL A 84 13.66 9.95 16.94
CA VAL A 84 13.15 8.75 16.31
C VAL A 84 11.79 9.02 15.65
N PHE A 85 11.66 8.61 14.40
CA PHE A 85 10.40 8.53 13.68
C PHE A 85 9.96 7.07 13.59
N HIS A 86 8.90 6.71 14.30
CA HIS A 86 8.40 5.34 14.34
C HIS A 86 7.28 5.11 13.31
N LEU A 87 7.67 4.67 12.10
CA LEU A 87 6.77 4.36 10.97
C LEU A 87 6.63 2.85 10.70
N ALA A 88 7.45 2.00 11.32
CA ALA A 88 7.40 0.56 11.11
C ALA A 88 6.06 0.00 11.58
N SER A 89 5.34 -0.67 10.68
CA SER A 89 4.04 -1.25 10.97
C SER A 89 3.70 -2.38 10.01
N PHE A 90 2.79 -3.27 10.41
CA PHE A 90 2.34 -4.42 9.65
C PHE A 90 0.82 -4.58 9.72
N GLY A 91 0.20 -5.14 8.68
CA GLY A 91 -1.23 -5.49 8.70
C GLY A 91 -2.19 -4.48 8.09
N MET A 92 -1.71 -3.47 7.35
CA MET A 92 -2.54 -2.37 6.84
C MET A 92 -3.47 -2.79 5.68
N SER A 93 -3.04 -3.73 4.83
CA SER A 93 -3.77 -4.15 3.63
C SER A 93 -3.48 -5.61 3.25
N GLY A 94 -4.37 -6.22 2.46
CA GLY A 94 -4.16 -7.53 1.84
C GLY A 94 -4.07 -8.68 2.85
N LYS A 95 -3.30 -9.71 2.51
CA LYS A 95 -3.07 -10.90 3.37
C LYS A 95 -2.45 -10.57 4.72
N GLU A 96 -1.78 -9.43 4.87
CA GLU A 96 -1.21 -9.02 6.16
C GLU A 96 -2.30 -8.73 7.20
N MET A 97 -3.48 -8.26 6.77
CA MET A 97 -4.59 -7.90 7.66
C MET A 97 -5.14 -9.09 8.45
N VAL A 98 -4.98 -10.31 7.94
CA VAL A 98 -5.47 -11.55 8.58
C VAL A 98 -4.40 -12.27 9.41
N GLN A 99 -3.18 -11.72 9.48
CA GLN A 99 -2.05 -12.29 10.23
C GLN A 99 -1.95 -11.70 11.65
N THR A 100 -3.02 -11.81 12.44
CA THR A 100 -3.20 -11.13 13.74
C THR A 100 -1.97 -11.18 14.64
N ARG A 101 -1.37 -12.37 14.83
CA ARG A 101 -0.17 -12.52 15.68
C ARG A 101 1.00 -11.66 15.21
N ARG A 102 1.28 -11.64 13.90
CA ARG A 102 2.37 -10.83 13.36
C ARG A 102 2.05 -9.33 13.45
N VAL A 103 0.79 -8.95 13.28
CA VAL A 103 0.33 -7.56 13.50
C VAL A 103 0.62 -7.12 14.93
N GLU A 104 0.28 -7.92 15.94
CA GLU A 104 0.53 -7.62 17.34
C GLU A 104 2.02 -7.57 17.68
N GLU A 105 2.79 -8.55 17.22
CA GLU A 105 4.24 -8.59 17.43
C GLU A 105 4.91 -7.32 16.89
N VAL A 106 4.58 -6.90 15.67
CA VAL A 106 5.20 -5.72 15.06
C VAL A 106 4.67 -4.42 15.69
N ASN A 107 3.34 -4.24 15.75
CA ASN A 107 2.75 -2.96 16.11
C ASN A 107 2.75 -2.70 17.62
N ILE A 108 2.57 -3.72 18.47
CA ILE A 108 2.57 -3.54 19.94
C ILE A 108 3.97 -3.81 20.48
N LYS A 109 4.47 -5.06 20.37
CA LYS A 109 5.77 -5.43 20.94
C LYS A 109 6.92 -4.63 20.31
N GLY A 110 6.88 -4.40 19.00
CA GLY A 110 7.85 -3.54 18.31
C GLY A 110 7.82 -2.10 18.83
N THR A 111 6.64 -1.53 19.09
CA THR A 111 6.52 -0.20 19.70
C THR A 111 7.09 -0.18 21.12
N CYS A 112 6.83 -1.22 21.94
CA CYS A 112 7.43 -1.33 23.27
C CYS A 112 8.97 -1.35 23.20
N ASN A 113 9.56 -2.12 22.28
CA ASN A 113 11.01 -2.14 22.09
C ASN A 113 11.56 -0.77 21.66
N VAL A 114 10.85 -0.05 20.79
CA VAL A 114 11.21 1.32 20.36
C VAL A 114 11.19 2.27 21.55
N LEU A 115 10.14 2.21 22.38
CA LEU A 115 10.04 3.03 23.59
C LEU A 115 11.18 2.71 24.56
N ASP A 116 11.44 1.43 24.85
CA ASP A 116 12.53 1.03 25.75
C ASP A 116 13.91 1.49 25.25
N ALA A 117 14.19 1.30 23.96
CA ALA A 117 15.42 1.75 23.33
C ALA A 117 15.57 3.28 23.38
N CYS A 118 14.49 4.04 23.18
CA CYS A 118 14.52 5.50 23.35
C CYS A 118 14.93 5.89 24.78
N HIS A 119 14.38 5.24 25.80
CA HIS A 119 14.72 5.54 27.20
C HIS A 119 16.18 5.18 27.54
N GLU A 120 16.66 4.05 27.03
CA GLU A 120 18.01 3.53 27.28
C GLU A 120 19.08 4.35 26.54
N ALA A 121 18.82 4.74 25.29
CA ALA A 121 19.74 5.56 24.49
C ALA A 121 19.66 7.07 24.81
N GLY A 122 18.71 7.51 25.64
CA GLY A 122 18.53 8.93 25.96
C GLY A 122 17.99 9.76 24.79
N VAL A 123 17.15 9.14 23.94
CA VAL A 123 16.48 9.85 22.83
C VAL A 123 15.52 10.88 23.41
N LYS A 124 15.56 12.10 22.88
CA LYS A 124 14.75 13.22 23.39
C LYS A 124 13.38 13.31 22.74
N ARG A 125 13.24 12.83 21.50
CA ARG A 125 12.03 13.05 20.67
C ARG A 125 11.60 11.77 19.96
N LEU A 126 10.34 11.40 20.11
CA LEU A 126 9.73 10.29 19.38
C LEU A 126 8.44 10.76 18.70
N VAL A 127 8.41 10.72 17.37
CA VAL A 127 7.18 10.92 16.59
C VAL A 127 6.68 9.56 16.12
N TYR A 128 5.49 9.19 16.55
CA TYR A 128 4.84 7.95 16.13
C TYR A 128 3.82 8.21 15.01
N VAL A 129 3.94 7.50 13.89
CA VAL A 129 2.94 7.57 12.83
C VAL A 129 1.86 6.52 13.13
N SER A 130 0.74 7.01 13.62
CA SER A 130 -0.47 6.27 13.93
C SER A 130 -1.42 6.24 12.72
N THR A 131 -2.73 6.34 12.94
CA THR A 131 -3.76 6.28 11.90
C THR A 131 -5.08 6.83 12.42
N TYR A 132 -5.93 7.38 11.55
CA TYR A 132 -7.30 7.73 11.94
C TYR A 132 -8.14 6.53 12.42
N ASN A 133 -7.74 5.29 12.08
CA ASN A 133 -8.44 4.09 12.53
C ASN A 133 -8.48 3.95 14.05
N VAL A 134 -7.65 4.68 14.82
CA VAL A 134 -7.69 4.62 16.29
C VAL A 134 -8.97 5.16 16.92
N VAL A 135 -9.74 5.96 16.18
CA VAL A 135 -11.06 6.47 16.60
C VAL A 135 -12.20 6.01 15.68
N PHE A 136 -11.89 5.32 14.58
CA PHE A 136 -12.88 4.94 13.56
C PHE A 136 -13.07 3.43 13.50
N GLY A 137 -14.33 3.00 13.68
CA GLY A 137 -14.74 1.60 13.63
C GLY A 137 -15.95 1.33 12.73
N GLY A 138 -16.15 2.15 11.69
CA GLY A 138 -17.25 2.01 10.74
C GLY A 138 -18.52 2.78 11.10
N GLN A 139 -18.41 3.80 11.96
CA GLN A 139 -19.47 4.79 12.20
C GLN A 139 -19.14 6.07 11.46
N GLU A 140 -20.15 6.81 11.01
CA GLU A 140 -19.93 8.07 10.31
C GLU A 140 -19.25 9.10 11.22
N ILE A 141 -18.21 9.76 10.69
CA ILE A 141 -17.50 10.83 11.38
C ILE A 141 -17.42 12.04 10.44
N ILE A 142 -18.06 13.14 10.82
CA ILE A 142 -18.03 14.39 10.07
C ILE A 142 -17.29 15.42 10.90
N ASN A 143 -16.15 15.88 10.38
CA ASN A 143 -15.31 16.91 11.02
C ASN A 143 -14.87 16.52 12.44
N GLY A 144 -14.50 15.25 12.64
CA GLY A 144 -13.95 14.74 13.90
C GLY A 144 -12.64 15.42 14.29
N ASN A 145 -12.24 15.37 15.55
CA ASN A 145 -10.99 16.00 16.01
C ASN A 145 -10.35 15.19 17.15
N GLU A 146 -9.25 15.68 17.70
CA GLU A 146 -8.44 14.98 18.69
C GLU A 146 -9.14 14.75 20.05
N SER A 147 -10.27 15.39 20.33
CA SER A 147 -11.06 15.16 21.55
C SER A 147 -11.92 13.89 21.49
N MET A 148 -11.97 13.21 20.35
CA MET A 148 -12.70 11.95 20.21
C MET A 148 -12.03 10.84 21.02
N ASP A 149 -12.85 10.02 21.67
CA ASP A 149 -12.38 8.83 22.35
C ASP A 149 -11.78 7.81 21.37
N TYR A 150 -10.86 7.01 21.89
CA TYR A 150 -10.39 5.84 21.15
C TYR A 150 -11.57 4.91 20.88
N PHE A 151 -11.59 4.33 19.68
CA PHE A 151 -12.57 3.30 19.38
C PHE A 151 -12.33 2.08 20.29
N PRO A 152 -13.38 1.43 20.83
CA PRO A 152 -13.21 0.35 21.77
C PRO A 152 -12.33 -0.78 21.20
N ILE A 153 -11.31 -1.18 21.98
CA ILE A 153 -10.29 -2.16 21.57
C ILE A 153 -10.91 -3.49 21.08
N ASP A 154 -11.97 -3.95 21.75
CA ASP A 154 -12.67 -5.21 21.44
C ASP A 154 -13.65 -5.10 20.27
N ALA A 155 -13.99 -3.88 19.85
CA ALA A 155 -14.92 -3.63 18.74
C ALA A 155 -14.22 -3.50 17.38
N HIS A 156 -12.89 -3.36 17.34
CA HIS A 156 -12.15 -3.27 16.09
C HIS A 156 -12.32 -4.55 15.26
N VAL A 157 -12.76 -4.39 14.01
CA VAL A 157 -12.94 -5.53 13.09
C VAL A 157 -11.61 -5.96 12.45
N ASP A 158 -10.59 -5.09 12.44
CA ASP A 158 -9.23 -5.41 11.97
C ASP A 158 -8.16 -5.35 13.08
N PRO A 159 -7.23 -6.34 13.14
CA PRO A 159 -6.12 -6.32 14.09
C PRO A 159 -5.23 -5.08 13.98
N TYR A 160 -5.12 -4.48 12.78
CA TYR A 160 -4.27 -3.31 12.56
C TYR A 160 -4.79 -2.10 13.32
N GLY A 161 -6.06 -1.72 13.14
CA GLY A 161 -6.69 -0.62 13.89
C GLY A 161 -6.52 -0.81 15.40
N ARG A 162 -6.84 -1.99 15.91
CA ARG A 162 -6.70 -2.35 17.33
C ARG A 162 -5.28 -2.13 17.86
N THR A 163 -4.29 -2.72 17.18
CA THR A 163 -2.90 -2.69 17.63
C THR A 163 -2.29 -1.30 17.52
N LYS A 164 -2.69 -0.50 16.53
CA LYS A 164 -2.28 0.92 16.41
C LYS A 164 -2.88 1.77 17.52
N SER A 165 -4.14 1.52 17.95
CA SER A 165 -4.75 2.19 19.10
C SER A 165 -3.97 1.93 20.39
N VAL A 166 -3.63 0.65 20.66
CA VAL A 166 -2.83 0.27 21.84
C VAL A 166 -1.45 0.93 21.79
N ALA A 167 -0.75 0.84 20.65
CA ALA A 167 0.57 1.42 20.49
C ALA A 167 0.59 2.95 20.62
N GLU A 168 -0.41 3.66 20.08
CA GLU A 168 -0.52 5.12 20.25
C GLU A 168 -0.67 5.49 21.73
N GLN A 169 -1.55 4.79 22.46
CA GLN A 169 -1.73 5.01 23.89
C GLN A 169 -0.44 4.77 24.69
N LEU A 170 0.33 3.73 24.36
CA LEU A 170 1.64 3.45 24.98
C LEU A 170 2.65 4.57 24.72
N VAL A 171 2.70 5.07 23.49
CA VAL A 171 3.60 6.17 23.11
C VAL A 171 3.24 7.45 23.85
N LEU A 172 1.96 7.85 23.86
CA LEU A 172 1.53 9.08 24.51
C LEU A 172 1.66 8.99 26.05
N LYS A 173 1.40 7.82 26.65
CA LYS A 173 1.65 7.59 28.09
C LYS A 173 3.13 7.65 28.47
N SER A 174 4.04 7.41 27.53
CA SER A 174 5.50 7.48 27.76
C SER A 174 6.07 8.89 27.66
N ASN A 175 5.24 9.89 27.32
CA ASN A 175 5.65 11.27 27.21
C ASN A 175 6.12 11.85 28.55
N GLY A 176 7.23 12.58 28.54
CA GLY A 176 7.82 13.20 29.73
C GLY A 176 8.57 12.23 30.63
N ARG A 177 8.73 10.96 30.23
CA ARG A 177 9.45 9.96 31.03
C ARG A 177 10.96 10.24 31.04
N PRO A 178 11.63 10.27 32.21
CA PRO A 178 13.07 10.50 32.29
C PRO A 178 13.88 9.39 31.62
N SER A 179 15.02 9.74 31.02
CA SER A 179 15.98 8.75 30.54
C SER A 179 16.61 8.00 31.73
N LYS A 180 16.85 6.69 31.56
CA LYS A 180 17.53 5.85 32.57
C LYS A 180 18.95 6.34 32.86
N ASN A 181 19.63 6.88 31.84
CA ASN A 181 21.07 7.15 31.89
C ASN A 181 21.41 8.65 31.98
N GLN A 182 20.41 9.54 31.83
CA GLN A 182 20.59 11.00 31.87
C GLN A 182 19.44 11.64 32.66
N VAL A 183 19.70 11.91 33.94
CA VAL A 183 18.72 12.41 34.92
C VAL A 183 18.05 13.74 34.49
N GLN A 184 18.70 14.52 33.62
CA GLN A 184 18.20 15.81 33.14
C GLN A 184 17.53 15.77 31.75
N SER A 185 17.33 14.59 31.14
CA SER A 185 16.67 14.48 29.84
C SER A 185 15.39 13.63 29.91
N CYS A 186 14.31 14.13 29.32
CA CYS A 186 13.04 13.42 29.20
C CYS A 186 12.77 13.06 27.73
N LEU A 187 12.08 11.94 27.52
CA LEU A 187 11.53 11.56 26.22
C LEU A 187 10.21 12.31 25.99
N TYR A 188 10.17 13.20 25.01
CA TYR A 188 8.91 13.79 24.55
C TYR A 188 8.37 13.03 23.34
N THR A 189 7.08 12.72 23.38
CA THR A 189 6.42 11.92 22.34
C THR A 189 5.22 12.65 21.74
N CYS A 190 4.92 12.38 20.47
CA CYS A 190 3.66 12.78 19.84
C CYS A 190 3.20 11.73 18.82
N ALA A 191 1.93 11.80 18.42
CA ALA A 191 1.34 10.88 17.45
C ALA A 191 0.75 11.63 16.25
N ILE A 192 0.92 11.07 15.06
CA ILE A 192 0.37 11.57 13.80
C ILE A 192 -0.70 10.59 13.32
N ARG A 193 -1.94 11.05 13.16
CA ARG A 193 -3.09 10.27 12.66
C ARG A 193 -3.37 10.69 11.21
N PRO A 194 -2.63 10.16 10.21
CA PRO A 194 -2.86 10.52 8.81
C PRO A 194 -4.18 9.95 8.32
N GLY A 195 -4.80 10.64 7.35
CA GLY A 195 -5.82 10.09 6.45
C GLY A 195 -5.24 9.05 5.47
N ALA A 196 -6.00 8.68 4.43
CA ALA A 196 -5.52 7.77 3.40
C ALA A 196 -4.35 8.39 2.61
N ILE A 197 -3.23 7.69 2.50
CA ILE A 197 -1.99 8.24 1.94
C ILE A 197 -1.91 7.90 0.45
N TYR A 198 -1.62 8.89 -0.39
CA TYR A 198 -1.39 8.71 -1.82
C TYR A 198 -0.16 9.48 -2.31
N GLY A 199 0.27 9.18 -3.53
CA GLY A 199 1.42 9.82 -4.17
C GLY A 199 2.25 8.86 -5.03
N PRO A 200 3.30 9.38 -5.70
CA PRO A 200 4.26 8.60 -6.45
C PRO A 200 4.91 7.50 -5.60
N GLY A 201 4.83 6.25 -6.03
CA GLY A 201 5.51 5.15 -5.35
C GLY A 201 4.76 4.55 -4.16
N GLU A 202 3.46 4.85 -3.99
CA GLU A 202 2.60 4.15 -3.03
C GLU A 202 2.65 2.61 -3.27
N GLU A 203 2.92 1.84 -2.20
CA GLU A 203 3.29 0.41 -2.30
C GLU A 203 2.21 -0.56 -1.84
N ARG A 204 1.08 -0.10 -1.31
CA ARG A 204 0.09 -0.96 -0.65
C ARG A 204 -1.23 -0.98 -1.40
N HIS A 205 -1.93 0.15 -1.46
CA HIS A 205 -3.31 0.21 -1.95
C HIS A 205 -3.38 0.27 -3.48
N LEU A 206 -2.64 1.18 -4.11
CA LEU A 206 -2.65 1.39 -5.54
C LEU A 206 -2.14 0.17 -6.33
N PRO A 207 -1.02 -0.48 -5.97
CA PRO A 207 -0.59 -1.69 -6.68
C PRO A 207 -1.66 -2.79 -6.66
N ARG A 208 -2.39 -2.97 -5.55
CA ARG A 208 -3.45 -3.97 -5.45
C ARG A 208 -4.65 -3.61 -6.33
N ILE A 209 -5.11 -2.36 -6.28
CA ILE A 209 -6.20 -1.87 -7.14
C ILE A 209 -5.82 -2.04 -8.62
N LEU A 210 -4.61 -1.65 -9.00
CA LEU A 210 -4.13 -1.78 -10.37
C LEU A 210 -3.95 -3.24 -10.77
N SER A 211 -3.50 -4.13 -9.87
CA SER A 211 -3.45 -5.57 -10.13
C SER A 211 -4.83 -6.15 -10.40
N LEU A 212 -5.85 -5.74 -9.64
CA LEU A 212 -7.24 -6.13 -9.89
C LEU A 212 -7.74 -5.58 -11.23
N ALA A 213 -7.42 -4.32 -11.56
CA ALA A 213 -7.80 -3.70 -12.82
C ALA A 213 -7.14 -4.41 -14.02
N LYS A 214 -5.84 -4.70 -13.95
CA LYS A 214 -5.09 -5.49 -14.96
C LYS A 214 -5.71 -6.88 -15.16
N ALA A 215 -6.10 -7.53 -14.07
CA ALA A 215 -6.76 -8.84 -14.11
C ALA A 215 -8.22 -8.78 -14.61
N GLY A 216 -8.82 -7.59 -14.73
CA GLY A 216 -10.25 -7.41 -15.00
C GLY A 216 -11.16 -7.73 -13.81
N LEU A 217 -10.60 -7.87 -12.60
CA LEU A 217 -11.31 -8.23 -11.37
C LEU A 217 -11.76 -7.00 -10.54
N LEU A 218 -11.47 -5.78 -11.00
CA LEU A 218 -12.01 -4.56 -10.40
C LEU A 218 -13.44 -4.32 -10.92
N LEU A 219 -14.40 -5.08 -10.39
CA LEU A 219 -15.74 -5.22 -10.95
C LEU A 219 -16.75 -4.15 -10.49
N PHE A 220 -16.55 -3.53 -9.32
CA PHE A 220 -17.53 -2.65 -8.70
C PHE A 220 -16.89 -1.51 -7.91
N LYS A 221 -17.68 -0.46 -7.68
CA LYS A 221 -17.42 0.63 -6.73
C LYS A 221 -18.06 0.31 -5.38
N ILE A 222 -17.42 0.76 -4.31
CA ILE A 222 -17.89 0.57 -2.93
C ILE A 222 -18.65 1.82 -2.50
N GLY A 223 -19.92 1.66 -2.12
CA GLY A 223 -20.72 2.72 -1.52
C GLY A 223 -21.14 3.83 -2.49
N ASP A 224 -21.90 4.78 -1.96
CA ASP A 224 -22.47 5.89 -2.72
C ASP A 224 -21.45 7.00 -3.09
N ALA A 225 -21.78 7.78 -4.12
CA ALA A 225 -20.98 8.89 -4.60
C ALA A 225 -20.91 10.10 -3.63
N SER A 226 -21.76 10.14 -2.61
CA SER A 226 -21.80 11.14 -1.53
C SER A 226 -20.79 10.87 -0.41
N ILE A 227 -20.26 9.65 -0.29
CA ILE A 227 -19.29 9.30 0.76
C ILE A 227 -18.02 10.12 0.61
N LYS A 228 -17.56 10.72 1.72
CA LYS A 228 -16.34 11.52 1.76
C LYS A 228 -15.34 10.95 2.76
N THR A 229 -14.08 10.91 2.33
CA THR A 229 -12.95 10.39 3.10
C THR A 229 -11.76 11.33 2.97
N ASP A 230 -10.95 11.45 4.02
CA ASP A 230 -9.73 12.25 3.97
C ASP A 230 -8.57 11.52 3.28
N TRP A 231 -7.89 12.27 2.43
CA TRP A 231 -6.63 11.87 1.80
C TRP A 231 -5.50 12.83 2.19
N VAL A 232 -4.27 12.33 2.17
CA VAL A 232 -3.05 13.11 2.40
C VAL A 232 -1.99 12.75 1.38
N TYR A 233 -1.45 13.76 0.70
CA TYR A 233 -0.31 13.57 -0.18
C TYR A 233 0.95 13.24 0.65
N VAL A 234 1.78 12.31 0.17
CA VAL A 234 2.94 11.82 0.95
C VAL A 234 3.89 12.94 1.40
N ASP A 235 4.15 13.94 0.56
CA ASP A 235 5.04 15.05 0.92
C ASP A 235 4.40 15.98 1.98
N ASN A 236 3.07 16.15 1.94
CA ASN A 236 2.32 16.87 2.96
C ASN A 236 2.39 16.14 4.30
N LEU A 237 2.26 14.80 4.28
CA LEU A 237 2.41 13.98 5.48
C LEU A 237 3.83 14.05 6.05
N VAL A 238 4.85 13.92 5.21
CA VAL A 238 6.26 14.04 5.63
C VAL A 238 6.52 15.43 6.21
N HIS A 239 5.96 16.48 5.60
CA HIS A 239 6.03 17.83 6.14
C HIS A 239 5.43 17.93 7.55
N ALA A 240 4.23 17.38 7.75
CA ALA A 240 3.58 17.35 9.06
C ALA A 240 4.40 16.57 10.11
N ILE A 241 4.98 15.44 9.74
CA ILE A 241 5.82 14.62 10.62
C ILE A 241 7.06 15.41 11.09
N ILE A 242 7.70 16.14 10.17
CA ILE A 242 8.86 16.98 10.50
C ILE A 242 8.45 18.17 11.39
N LEU A 243 7.32 18.81 11.11
CA LEU A 243 6.79 19.89 11.96
C LEU A 243 6.48 19.39 13.38
N ALA A 244 5.91 18.19 13.52
CA ALA A 244 5.66 17.59 14.82
C ALA A 244 6.96 17.30 15.59
N SER A 245 8.01 16.80 14.92
CA SER A 245 9.34 16.65 15.54
C SER A 245 9.94 17.99 15.96
N ALA A 246 9.77 19.03 15.14
CA ALA A 246 10.18 20.38 15.50
C ALA A 246 9.41 20.91 16.72
N GLY A 247 8.11 20.64 16.83
CA GLY A 247 7.26 20.97 17.98
C GLY A 247 7.59 20.21 19.27
N LEU A 248 8.39 19.13 19.19
CA LEU A 248 9.00 18.43 20.33
C LEU A 248 10.36 19.02 20.74
N SER A 249 10.83 20.10 20.10
CA SER A 249 12.10 20.73 20.44
C SER A 249 11.98 21.62 21.67
N VAL A 250 12.79 21.33 22.69
CA VAL A 250 13.01 22.20 23.87
C VAL A 250 13.98 23.37 23.58
N ASP A 251 14.80 23.27 22.52
CA ASP A 251 15.83 24.27 22.20
C ASP A 251 15.29 25.53 21.49
N VAL A 252 13.98 25.79 21.54
CA VAL A 252 13.40 27.00 20.93
C VAL A 252 13.56 28.14 21.95
N PRO A 253 14.35 29.19 21.65
CA PRO A 253 14.83 30.17 22.63
C PRO A 253 13.77 30.93 23.46
N ASP A 254 12.50 30.89 23.07
CA ASP A 254 11.45 31.78 23.58
C ASP A 254 10.30 31.08 24.32
N LYS A 255 10.43 29.78 24.67
CA LYS A 255 9.38 29.05 25.42
C LYS A 255 9.95 28.27 26.59
N GLU A 256 10.03 28.90 27.77
CA GLU A 256 10.08 28.18 29.04
C GLU A 256 8.77 27.37 29.18
N GLY A 257 8.86 26.04 29.04
CA GLY A 257 7.69 25.17 29.13
C GLY A 257 7.85 23.83 28.43
N MET A 258 6.82 23.00 28.56
CA MET A 258 6.71 21.72 27.87
C MET A 258 6.59 21.95 26.33
N PRO A 259 7.28 21.17 25.49
CA PRO A 259 7.18 21.32 24.04
C PRO A 259 5.72 21.22 23.58
N ILE A 260 5.33 22.05 22.61
CA ILE A 260 3.92 22.17 22.19
C ILE A 260 3.30 20.84 21.74
N SER A 261 4.12 19.98 21.11
CA SER A 261 3.66 18.67 20.62
C SER A 261 3.74 17.55 21.65
N ALA A 262 4.32 17.79 22.83
CA ALA A 262 4.55 16.75 23.81
C ALA A 262 3.23 16.19 24.35
N GLY A 263 3.05 14.87 24.23
CA GLY A 263 1.86 14.15 24.65
C GLY A 263 0.65 14.36 23.74
N GLN A 264 0.82 15.01 22.58
CA GLN A 264 -0.28 15.34 21.68
C GLN A 264 -0.40 14.32 20.53
N ALA A 265 -1.64 14.12 20.08
CA ALA A 265 -1.96 13.54 18.78
C ALA A 265 -2.43 14.64 17.81
N TYR A 266 -2.29 14.41 16.50
CA TYR A 266 -2.74 15.32 15.44
C TYR A 266 -3.34 14.55 14.26
N PHE A 267 -4.54 14.93 13.82
CA PHE A 267 -5.06 14.49 12.52
C PHE A 267 -4.38 15.25 11.39
N ILE A 268 -3.92 14.54 10.36
CA ILE A 268 -3.23 15.12 9.20
C ILE A 268 -3.93 14.67 7.91
N CYS A 269 -4.44 15.63 7.15
CA CYS A 269 -4.96 15.45 5.79
C CYS A 269 -4.69 16.70 4.93
N ASP A 270 -5.07 16.65 3.65
CA ASP A 270 -4.97 17.79 2.73
C ASP A 270 -6.09 18.84 2.97
N GLY A 271 -7.04 18.57 3.86
CA GLY A 271 -8.12 19.49 4.26
C GLY A 271 -9.32 19.54 3.30
N GLU A 272 -9.32 18.71 2.26
CA GLU A 272 -10.42 18.58 1.29
C GLU A 272 -10.98 17.15 1.31
N PRO A 273 -12.09 16.89 2.04
CA PRO A 273 -12.67 15.55 2.09
C PRO A 273 -13.35 15.22 0.75
N VAL A 274 -12.95 14.10 0.15
CA VAL A 274 -13.31 13.72 -1.22
C VAL A 274 -13.89 12.31 -1.29
N ASN A 275 -14.65 12.04 -2.34
CA ASN A 275 -15.04 10.66 -2.65
C ASN A 275 -13.86 9.92 -3.30
N THR A 276 -13.39 8.83 -2.67
CA THR A 276 -12.26 8.03 -3.12
C THR A 276 -12.35 7.62 -4.60
N SER A 277 -13.54 7.20 -5.06
CA SER A 277 -13.70 6.77 -6.45
C SER A 277 -13.55 7.93 -7.44
N LYS A 278 -14.13 9.10 -7.12
CA LYS A 278 -14.08 10.28 -7.99
C LYS A 278 -12.70 10.93 -8.02
N PHE A 279 -12.06 11.02 -6.85
CA PHE A 279 -10.78 11.71 -6.70
C PHE A 279 -9.62 10.88 -7.25
N LEU A 280 -9.50 9.61 -6.84
CA LEU A 280 -8.28 8.83 -7.10
C LEU A 280 -8.51 7.72 -8.11
N ILE A 281 -9.52 6.86 -7.87
CA ILE A 281 -9.66 5.61 -8.63
C ILE A 281 -10.01 5.88 -10.10
N HIS A 282 -11.02 6.71 -10.36
CA HIS A 282 -11.48 6.98 -11.73
C HIS A 282 -10.40 7.67 -12.58
N PRO A 283 -9.79 8.80 -12.17
CA PRO A 283 -8.76 9.46 -12.96
C PRO A 283 -7.52 8.60 -13.18
N LEU A 284 -7.14 7.78 -12.19
CA LEU A 284 -6.00 6.86 -12.31
C LEU A 284 -6.26 5.76 -13.33
N LEU A 285 -7.42 5.08 -13.27
CA LEU A 285 -7.76 4.01 -14.21
C LEU A 285 -7.93 4.53 -15.63
N GLU A 286 -8.61 5.67 -15.79
CA GLU A 286 -8.78 6.35 -17.07
C GLU A 286 -7.42 6.72 -17.68
N SER A 287 -6.54 7.31 -16.87
CA SER A 287 -5.20 7.72 -17.30
C SER A 287 -4.29 6.54 -17.66
N LEU A 288 -4.62 5.34 -17.20
CA LEU A 288 -3.91 4.11 -17.44
C LEU A 288 -4.71 3.19 -18.38
N ASP A 289 -5.69 3.67 -19.13
CA ASP A 289 -6.48 2.89 -20.10
C ASP A 289 -7.05 1.56 -19.54
N TYR A 290 -7.39 1.53 -18.25
CA TYR A 290 -8.01 0.36 -17.63
C TYR A 290 -9.53 0.47 -17.62
N HIS A 291 -10.20 -0.68 -17.49
CA HIS A 291 -11.65 -0.70 -17.37
C HIS A 291 -12.10 -0.04 -16.06
N ILE A 292 -13.06 0.86 -16.18
CA ILE A 292 -13.61 1.60 -15.05
C ILE A 292 -14.89 0.89 -14.58
N PRO A 293 -14.99 0.49 -13.30
CA PRO A 293 -16.18 -0.19 -12.79
C PRO A 293 -17.41 0.74 -12.83
N ARG A 294 -18.48 0.28 -13.49
CA ARG A 294 -19.74 1.02 -13.60
C ARG A 294 -20.72 0.67 -12.49
N ILE A 295 -20.71 -0.59 -12.05
CA ILE A 295 -21.61 -1.12 -11.02
C ILE A 295 -21.17 -0.59 -9.65
N THR A 296 -22.13 -0.17 -8.85
CA THR A 296 -21.92 0.20 -7.44
C THR A 296 -22.62 -0.84 -6.58
N LEU A 297 -21.93 -1.35 -5.55
CA LEU A 297 -22.53 -2.25 -4.57
C LEU A 297 -22.68 -1.56 -3.22
N SER A 298 -23.78 -1.85 -2.53
CA SER A 298 -24.08 -1.28 -1.22
C SER A 298 -23.15 -1.83 -0.15
N VAL A 299 -22.87 -0.99 0.86
CA VAL A 299 -21.97 -1.32 1.98
C VAL A 299 -22.41 -2.57 2.75
N PRO A 300 -23.71 -2.77 3.10
CA PRO A 300 -24.13 -3.97 3.82
C PRO A 300 -23.89 -5.27 3.04
N LEU A 301 -24.15 -5.25 1.73
CA LEU A 301 -23.91 -6.40 0.85
C LEU A 301 -22.41 -6.72 0.77
N LEU A 302 -21.58 -5.71 0.55
CA LEU A 302 -20.14 -5.87 0.51
C LEU A 302 -19.56 -6.31 1.84
N PHE A 303 -20.11 -5.85 2.96
CA PHE A 303 -19.71 -6.29 4.28
C PHE A 303 -20.00 -7.78 4.46
N PHE A 304 -21.18 -8.25 4.07
CA PHE A 304 -21.50 -9.68 4.08
C PHE A 304 -20.53 -10.50 3.22
N ILE A 305 -20.29 -10.09 1.97
CA ILE A 305 -19.33 -10.76 1.07
C ILE A 305 -17.92 -10.78 1.67
N SER A 306 -17.48 -9.66 2.24
CA SER A 306 -16.14 -9.53 2.82
C SER A 306 -15.93 -10.44 4.04
N ARG A 307 -16.98 -10.77 4.79
CA ARG A 307 -16.90 -11.76 5.89
C ARG A 307 -16.65 -13.18 5.38
N ILE A 308 -17.15 -13.51 4.19
CA ILE A 308 -16.85 -14.79 3.53
C ILE A 308 -15.37 -14.85 3.18
N PHE A 309 -14.82 -13.78 2.57
CA PHE A 309 -13.39 -13.70 2.28
C PHE A 309 -12.56 -13.78 3.57
N LEU A 310 -12.94 -13.03 4.60
CA LEU A 310 -12.26 -13.10 5.90
C LEU A 310 -12.22 -14.54 6.41
N PHE A 311 -13.36 -15.23 6.45
CA PHE A 311 -13.45 -16.62 6.87
C PHE A 311 -12.57 -17.57 6.04
N ILE A 312 -12.58 -17.45 4.71
CA ILE A 312 -11.74 -18.27 3.82
C ILE A 312 -10.26 -18.04 4.16
N TYR A 313 -9.83 -16.80 4.31
CA TYR A 313 -8.42 -16.47 4.55
C TYR A 313 -7.95 -16.87 5.95
N THR A 314 -8.79 -16.70 6.98
CA THR A 314 -8.42 -17.03 8.37
C THR A 314 -8.56 -18.49 8.71
N THR A 315 -9.52 -19.20 8.11
CA THR A 315 -9.84 -20.60 8.46
C THR A 315 -9.26 -21.60 7.47
N ILE A 316 -9.37 -21.34 6.17
CA ILE A 316 -8.99 -22.30 5.13
C ILE A 316 -7.53 -22.06 4.68
N LEU A 317 -7.18 -20.82 4.37
CA LEU A 317 -5.89 -20.49 3.77
C LEU A 317 -4.79 -20.17 4.80
N SER A 318 -5.15 -19.95 6.08
CA SER A 318 -4.21 -19.54 7.14
C SER A 318 -2.88 -20.32 7.17
N PRO A 319 -2.87 -21.67 7.08
CA PRO A 319 -1.61 -22.44 7.10
C PRO A 319 -0.67 -22.13 5.94
N VAL A 320 -1.22 -21.69 4.80
CA VAL A 320 -0.51 -21.49 3.54
C VAL A 320 -0.41 -20.01 3.14
N LEU A 321 -0.89 -19.07 3.96
CA LEU A 321 -0.85 -17.62 3.64
C LEU A 321 0.57 -17.08 3.36
N HIS A 322 1.58 -17.73 3.93
CA HIS A 322 2.99 -17.39 3.73
C HIS A 322 3.49 -17.74 2.32
N LEU A 323 2.78 -18.60 1.58
CA LEU A 323 3.13 -18.95 0.21
C LEU A 323 2.80 -17.81 -0.74
N ARG A 324 3.76 -17.48 -1.62
CA ARG A 324 3.61 -16.38 -2.60
C ARG A 324 2.50 -16.62 -3.63
N CYS A 325 2.13 -17.87 -3.87
CA CYS A 325 1.10 -18.25 -4.85
C CYS A 325 -0.33 -17.96 -4.38
N ILE A 326 -0.56 -17.75 -3.07
CA ILE A 326 -1.89 -17.42 -2.57
C ILE A 326 -2.22 -15.98 -2.98
N PRO A 327 -3.35 -15.74 -3.67
CA PRO A 327 -3.73 -14.41 -4.12
C PRO A 327 -4.01 -13.48 -2.94
N GLU A 328 -3.97 -12.18 -3.20
CA GLU A 328 -4.49 -11.19 -2.24
C GLU A 328 -6.01 -11.32 -2.12
N PRO A 329 -6.59 -11.12 -0.92
CA PRO A 329 -8.04 -11.10 -0.77
C PRO A 329 -8.62 -10.00 -1.66
N LEU A 330 -9.76 -10.27 -2.30
CA LEU A 330 -10.42 -9.27 -3.13
C LEU A 330 -10.90 -8.09 -2.26
N LEU A 331 -11.52 -8.42 -1.13
CA LEU A 331 -12.13 -7.48 -0.23
C LEU A 331 -12.15 -8.03 1.20
N LEU A 332 -11.72 -7.25 2.17
CA LEU A 332 -11.84 -7.55 3.60
C LEU A 332 -12.78 -6.56 4.30
N PRO A 333 -13.40 -6.92 5.44
CA PRO A 333 -14.37 -6.06 6.11
C PRO A 333 -13.82 -4.65 6.40
N ALA A 334 -12.55 -4.55 6.77
CA ALA A 334 -11.90 -3.26 7.02
C ALA A 334 -11.87 -2.31 5.85
N GLU A 335 -11.73 -2.85 4.66
CA GLU A 335 -11.65 -2.06 3.45
C GLU A 335 -13.05 -1.56 3.06
N VAL A 336 -14.08 -2.34 3.38
CA VAL A 336 -15.47 -1.97 3.11
C VAL A 336 -15.85 -0.71 3.88
N TYR A 337 -15.61 -0.64 5.20
CA TYR A 337 -15.98 0.57 5.95
C TYR A 337 -15.01 1.74 5.73
N LYS A 338 -13.71 1.49 5.51
CA LYS A 338 -12.73 2.55 5.17
C LYS A 338 -13.01 3.23 3.82
N VAL A 339 -13.76 2.60 2.91
CA VAL A 339 -14.15 3.24 1.62
C VAL A 339 -15.63 3.59 1.59
N GLY A 340 -16.45 2.78 2.26
CA GLY A 340 -17.91 2.83 2.17
C GLY A 340 -18.61 3.73 3.20
N ILE A 341 -17.90 4.30 4.16
CA ILE A 341 -18.51 5.11 5.23
C ILE A 341 -17.79 6.46 5.30
N THR A 342 -18.57 7.55 5.41
CA THR A 342 -18.03 8.90 5.51
C THR A 342 -17.22 9.05 6.79
N HIS A 343 -15.96 9.45 6.67
CA HIS A 343 -15.11 9.80 7.80
C HIS A 343 -14.11 10.87 7.38
N HIS A 344 -14.18 12.03 8.02
CA HIS A 344 -13.18 13.08 7.85
C HIS A 344 -12.98 13.88 9.13
N PHE A 345 -11.80 14.46 9.27
CA PHE A 345 -11.26 15.03 10.48
C PHE A 345 -10.74 16.45 10.24
N SER A 346 -10.80 17.25 11.30
CA SER A 346 -10.31 18.62 11.30
C SER A 346 -8.79 18.65 11.49
N ILE A 347 -8.10 19.40 10.64
CA ILE A 347 -6.66 19.70 10.79
C ILE A 347 -6.42 21.01 11.55
N LYS A 348 -7.44 21.55 12.23
CA LYS A 348 -7.36 22.84 12.93
C LYS A 348 -6.24 22.84 13.98
N LYS A 349 -6.17 21.80 14.81
CA LYS A 349 -5.13 21.66 15.85
C LYS A 349 -3.73 21.63 15.25
N ALA A 350 -3.53 20.87 14.16
CA ALA A 350 -2.25 20.82 13.46
C ALA A 350 -1.86 22.18 12.84
N ARG A 351 -2.83 22.94 12.31
CA ARG A 351 -2.61 24.31 11.81
C ARG A 351 -2.18 25.26 12.93
N GLU A 352 -2.87 25.23 14.06
CA GLU A 352 -2.66 26.15 15.18
C GLU A 352 -1.38 25.85 15.97
N GLU A 353 -1.11 24.57 16.25
CA GLU A 353 0.03 24.18 17.10
C GLU A 353 1.31 23.90 16.30
N LEU A 354 1.21 23.29 15.11
CA LEU A 354 2.37 22.91 14.30
C LEU A 354 2.65 23.91 13.17
N GLY A 355 1.71 24.80 12.85
CA GLY A 355 1.76 25.61 11.64
C GLY A 355 1.55 24.80 10.36
N TYR A 356 0.95 23.60 10.46
CA TYR A 356 0.80 22.70 9.32
C TYR A 356 -0.15 23.29 8.27
N THR A 357 0.35 23.45 7.05
CA THR A 357 -0.44 23.75 5.86
C THR A 357 0.01 22.79 4.75
N PRO A 358 -0.91 22.13 4.04
CA PRO A 358 -0.55 21.30 2.89
C PRO A 358 0.32 22.09 1.90
N LEU A 359 1.47 21.54 1.53
CA LEU A 359 2.42 22.16 0.59
C LEU A 359 2.00 21.91 -0.86
N VAL A 360 1.39 20.76 -1.11
CA VAL A 360 0.96 20.29 -2.42
C VAL A 360 -0.56 20.21 -2.43
N SER A 361 -1.19 20.76 -3.46
CA SER A 361 -2.64 20.66 -3.64
C SER A 361 -3.06 19.22 -3.98
N PRO A 362 -4.30 18.81 -3.66
CA PRO A 362 -4.79 17.48 -4.06
C PRO A 362 -4.70 17.21 -5.57
N GLN A 363 -4.89 18.24 -6.39
CA GLN A 363 -4.83 18.15 -7.84
C GLN A 363 -3.40 17.89 -8.33
N ASP A 364 -2.41 18.62 -7.80
CA ASP A 364 -1.00 18.43 -8.15
C ASP A 364 -0.48 17.07 -7.67
N GLY A 365 -0.85 16.68 -6.45
CA GLY A 365 -0.50 15.37 -5.89
C GLY A 365 -1.05 14.21 -6.72
N LEU A 366 -2.30 14.33 -7.19
CA LEU A 366 -2.91 13.34 -8.08
C LEU A 366 -2.21 13.29 -9.44
N ALA A 367 -1.89 14.45 -10.02
CA ALA A 367 -1.16 14.53 -11.28
C ALA A 367 0.21 13.84 -11.20
N ALA A 368 0.99 14.11 -10.15
CA ALA A 368 2.27 13.45 -9.90
C ALA A 368 2.10 11.92 -9.76
N THR A 369 1.06 11.48 -9.04
CA THR A 369 0.73 10.06 -8.87
C THR A 369 0.45 9.39 -10.22
N ILE A 370 -0.37 10.02 -11.07
CA ILE A 370 -0.70 9.51 -12.41
C ILE A 370 0.54 9.42 -13.29
N ILE A 371 1.42 10.43 -13.26
CA ILE A 371 2.67 10.44 -14.03
C ILE A 371 3.54 9.25 -13.64
N TYR A 372 3.72 9.02 -12.33
CA TYR A 372 4.49 7.89 -11.82
C TYR A 372 3.94 6.55 -12.29
N TRP A 373 2.63 6.33 -12.17
CA TRP A 373 2.02 5.07 -12.60
C TRP A 373 2.00 4.89 -14.12
N ARG A 374 1.91 5.96 -14.90
CA ARG A 374 2.04 5.91 -16.37
C ARG A 374 3.45 5.50 -16.78
N ASP A 375 4.48 6.10 -16.20
CA ASP A 375 5.87 5.72 -16.45
C ASP A 375 6.11 4.25 -16.06
N ARG A 376 5.61 3.82 -14.90
CA ARG A 376 5.68 2.42 -14.48
C ARG A 376 4.96 1.48 -15.45
N LYS A 377 3.74 1.82 -15.89
CA LYS A 377 2.99 1.05 -16.91
C LYS A 377 3.74 0.97 -18.25
N ARG A 378 4.52 1.99 -18.62
CA ARG A 378 5.37 1.93 -19.83
C ARG A 378 6.49 0.91 -19.70
N ARG A 379 7.02 0.71 -18.49
CA ARG A 379 8.10 -0.24 -18.18
C ARG A 379 7.60 -1.66 -17.93
N GLU A 380 6.36 -1.82 -17.47
CA GLU A 380 5.73 -3.11 -17.20
C GLU A 380 4.88 -3.63 -18.37
N LEU A 381 4.78 -4.96 -18.50
CA LEU A 381 3.94 -5.62 -19.49
C LEU A 381 2.64 -6.09 -18.83
N ASP A 382 1.52 -5.50 -19.23
CA ASP A 382 0.20 -5.99 -18.79
C ASP A 382 -0.22 -7.20 -19.64
N GLY A 383 -0.56 -8.30 -18.96
CA GLY A 383 -1.23 -9.45 -19.55
C GLY A 383 -2.68 -9.12 -19.93
N PRO A 384 -3.33 -9.96 -20.75
CA PRO A 384 -4.77 -9.85 -20.95
C PRO A 384 -5.51 -10.14 -19.62
N PRO A 385 -6.75 -9.65 -19.48
CA PRO A 385 -7.59 -9.95 -18.31
C PRO A 385 -7.75 -11.45 -18.08
N ILE A 386 -8.00 -11.86 -16.84
CA ILE A 386 -8.11 -13.27 -16.46
C ILE A 386 -9.22 -14.00 -17.24
N PHE A 387 -10.31 -13.30 -17.56
CA PHE A 387 -11.42 -13.83 -18.35
C PHE A 387 -11.04 -14.17 -19.78
N VAL A 388 -10.06 -13.48 -20.38
CA VAL A 388 -9.55 -13.83 -21.72
C VAL A 388 -8.78 -15.14 -21.65
N TRP A 389 -7.93 -15.32 -20.63
CA TRP A 389 -7.23 -16.59 -20.44
C TRP A 389 -8.21 -17.74 -20.23
N PHE A 390 -9.22 -17.57 -19.37
CA PHE A 390 -10.25 -18.58 -19.16
C PHE A 390 -11.08 -18.85 -20.41
N ALA A 391 -11.47 -17.82 -21.16
CA ALA A 391 -12.21 -17.98 -22.41
C ALA A 391 -11.41 -18.80 -23.43
N ILE A 392 -10.10 -18.61 -23.53
CA ILE A 392 -9.25 -19.37 -24.44
C ILE A 392 -9.10 -20.82 -23.97
N ILE A 393 -8.74 -21.05 -22.70
CA ILE A 393 -8.52 -22.40 -22.17
C ILE A 393 -9.83 -23.20 -22.19
N PHE A 394 -10.89 -22.70 -21.56
CA PHE A 394 -12.17 -23.40 -21.51
C PHE A 394 -12.86 -23.42 -22.86
N GLY A 395 -12.70 -22.37 -23.68
CA GLY A 395 -13.22 -22.34 -25.05
C GLY A 395 -12.61 -23.45 -25.90
N MET A 396 -11.28 -23.60 -25.91
CA MET A 396 -10.60 -24.67 -26.65
C MET A 396 -11.04 -26.06 -26.17
N ILE A 397 -11.14 -26.28 -24.86
CA ILE A 397 -11.63 -27.54 -24.28
C ILE A 397 -13.09 -27.80 -24.66
N ALA A 398 -13.96 -26.79 -24.57
CA ALA A 398 -15.37 -26.90 -24.89
C ALA A 398 -15.60 -27.17 -26.38
N THR A 399 -14.88 -26.48 -27.26
CA THR A 399 -14.95 -26.71 -28.71
C THR A 399 -14.43 -28.09 -29.06
N PHE A 400 -13.32 -28.55 -28.46
CA PHE A 400 -12.83 -29.92 -28.62
C PHE A 400 -13.89 -30.96 -28.21
N ALA A 401 -14.44 -30.82 -27.00
CA ALA A 401 -15.45 -31.73 -26.47
C ALA A 401 -16.70 -31.77 -27.38
N ALA A 402 -17.20 -30.60 -27.80
CA ALA A 402 -18.33 -30.51 -28.71
C ALA A 402 -18.05 -31.16 -30.07
N ALA A 403 -16.85 -30.99 -30.60
CA ALA A 403 -16.46 -31.46 -31.94
C ALA A 403 -16.12 -32.95 -32.00
N PHE A 404 -15.47 -33.53 -30.98
CA PHE A 404 -14.84 -34.85 -31.08
C PHE A 404 -15.36 -35.90 -30.08
N LEU A 405 -15.86 -35.51 -28.91
CA LEU A 405 -16.28 -36.48 -27.88
C LEU A 405 -17.72 -36.95 -28.05
N PRO A 406 -18.10 -38.18 -27.66
CA PRO A 406 -19.50 -38.60 -27.69
C PRO A 406 -20.39 -37.71 -26.78
N PRO A 407 -21.67 -37.45 -27.13
CA PRO A 407 -22.53 -36.51 -26.42
C PRO A 407 -23.12 -37.14 -25.14
N VAL A 408 -22.26 -37.57 -24.23
CA VAL A 408 -22.62 -38.20 -22.96
C VAL A 408 -22.28 -37.26 -21.79
N GLY A 409 -23.08 -37.31 -20.73
CA GLY A 409 -22.90 -36.49 -19.54
C GLY A 409 -22.75 -34.99 -19.85
N PRO A 410 -21.69 -34.31 -19.35
CA PRO A 410 -21.52 -32.86 -19.52
C PRO A 410 -21.22 -32.42 -20.97
N VAL A 411 -20.83 -33.34 -21.86
CA VAL A 411 -20.56 -33.02 -23.27
C VAL A 411 -21.85 -32.74 -24.05
N LYS A 412 -22.96 -33.38 -23.65
CA LYS A 412 -24.26 -33.23 -24.33
C LYS A 412 -24.75 -31.77 -24.39
N PRO A 413 -24.84 -31.02 -23.28
CA PRO A 413 -25.24 -29.60 -23.33
C PRO A 413 -24.21 -28.72 -24.04
N VAL A 414 -22.90 -29.00 -23.89
CA VAL A 414 -21.83 -28.24 -24.56
C VAL A 414 -21.92 -28.37 -26.08
N ARG A 415 -22.15 -29.59 -26.59
CA ARG A 415 -22.39 -29.82 -28.04
C ARG A 415 -23.66 -29.12 -28.52
N ALA A 416 -24.76 -29.19 -27.76
CA ALA A 416 -26.01 -28.53 -28.14
C ALA A 416 -25.82 -27.01 -28.28
N LEU A 417 -25.13 -26.37 -27.34
CA LEU A 417 -24.78 -24.95 -27.43
C LEU A 417 -23.87 -24.64 -28.63
N GLY A 418 -22.86 -25.49 -28.87
CA GLY A 418 -22.00 -25.35 -30.05
C GLY A 418 -22.80 -25.44 -31.36
N LEU A 419 -23.76 -26.36 -31.46
CA LEU A 419 -24.62 -26.51 -32.63
C LEU A 419 -25.63 -25.38 -32.78
N LEU A 420 -26.10 -24.77 -31.68
CA LEU A 420 -26.94 -23.58 -31.72
C LEU A 420 -26.22 -22.43 -32.44
N ILE A 421 -24.93 -22.25 -32.17
CA ILE A 421 -24.10 -21.16 -32.71
C ILE A 421 -23.59 -21.51 -34.12
N PHE A 422 -22.96 -22.67 -34.28
CA PHE A 422 -22.21 -23.03 -35.50
C PHE A 422 -22.97 -23.95 -36.46
N ARG A 423 -24.20 -24.35 -36.11
CA ARG A 423 -25.17 -25.10 -36.93
C ARG A 423 -24.76 -26.50 -37.39
N SER A 424 -23.50 -26.92 -37.25
CA SER A 424 -23.03 -28.26 -37.65
C SER A 424 -21.81 -28.73 -36.86
N VAL A 425 -21.68 -30.04 -36.65
CA VAL A 425 -20.50 -30.67 -36.04
C VAL A 425 -19.26 -30.49 -36.92
N LEU A 426 -19.43 -30.50 -38.25
CA LEU A 426 -18.32 -30.27 -39.18
C LEU A 426 -17.75 -28.86 -39.00
N ALA A 427 -18.61 -27.85 -38.85
CA ALA A 427 -18.20 -26.48 -38.59
C ALA A 427 -17.40 -26.36 -37.27
N LEU A 428 -17.85 -27.05 -36.22
CA LEU A 428 -17.12 -27.11 -34.94
C LEU A 428 -15.74 -27.78 -35.07
N LYS A 429 -15.64 -28.87 -35.85
CA LYS A 429 -14.37 -29.55 -36.12
C LYS A 429 -13.41 -28.65 -36.90
N ILE A 430 -13.89 -28.00 -37.95
CA ILE A 430 -13.10 -27.03 -38.74
C ILE A 430 -12.62 -25.89 -37.84
N LEU A 431 -13.52 -25.30 -37.06
CA LEU A 431 -13.18 -24.23 -36.11
C LEU A 431 -12.07 -24.66 -35.15
N PHE A 432 -12.18 -25.84 -34.54
CA PHE A 432 -11.17 -26.35 -33.62
C PHE A 432 -9.82 -26.55 -34.31
N VAL A 433 -9.80 -27.21 -35.48
CA VAL A 433 -8.55 -27.47 -36.22
C VAL A 433 -7.88 -26.17 -36.65
N VAL A 434 -8.65 -25.20 -37.14
CA VAL A 434 -8.13 -23.87 -37.50
C VAL A 434 -7.57 -23.16 -36.25
N ALA A 435 -8.29 -23.18 -35.12
CA ALA A 435 -7.83 -22.57 -33.88
C ALA A 435 -6.53 -23.20 -33.36
N VAL A 436 -6.43 -24.54 -33.36
CA VAL A 436 -5.18 -25.24 -32.99
C VAL A 436 -4.05 -24.88 -33.94
N GLY A 437 -4.31 -24.83 -35.25
CA GLY A 437 -3.33 -24.42 -36.26
C GLY A 437 -2.79 -23.01 -36.02
N LEU A 438 -3.68 -22.05 -35.72
CA LEU A 438 -3.29 -20.68 -35.38
C LEU A 438 -2.44 -20.64 -34.10
N HIS A 439 -2.87 -21.31 -33.04
CA HIS A 439 -2.12 -21.38 -31.77
C HIS A 439 -0.72 -21.99 -31.94
N LEU A 440 -0.60 -23.07 -32.73
CA LEU A 440 0.69 -23.68 -33.04
C LEU A 440 1.57 -22.76 -33.89
N GLY A 441 0.99 -22.06 -34.87
CA GLY A 441 1.70 -21.09 -35.69
C GLY A 441 2.22 -19.91 -34.88
N GLU A 442 1.38 -19.34 -34.02
CA GLU A 442 1.75 -18.27 -33.08
C GLU A 442 2.80 -18.76 -32.07
N GLY A 443 2.67 -19.99 -31.59
CA GLY A 443 3.64 -20.63 -30.71
C GLY A 443 5.01 -20.78 -31.36
N ALA A 444 5.06 -21.30 -32.58
CA ALA A 444 6.31 -21.43 -33.34
C ALA A 444 6.96 -20.07 -33.58
N TYR A 445 6.18 -19.06 -33.99
CA TYR A 445 6.68 -17.69 -34.15
C TYR A 445 7.21 -17.11 -32.83
N ALA A 446 6.49 -17.32 -31.71
CA ALA A 446 6.93 -16.92 -30.39
C ALA A 446 8.24 -17.59 -30.00
N TRP A 447 8.43 -18.88 -30.29
CA TRP A 447 9.67 -19.59 -30.01
C TRP A 447 10.87 -18.97 -30.76
N PHE A 448 10.72 -18.72 -32.07
CA PHE A 448 11.77 -18.09 -32.87
C PHE A 448 12.11 -16.69 -32.40
N LEU A 449 11.09 -15.89 -32.04
CA LEU A 449 11.29 -14.55 -31.50
C LEU A 449 11.98 -14.62 -30.13
N ALA A 450 11.50 -15.47 -29.22
CA ALA A 450 12.04 -15.62 -27.87
C ALA A 450 13.50 -16.09 -27.88
N ARG A 451 13.91 -16.95 -28.82
CA ARG A 451 15.33 -17.32 -28.97
C ARG A 451 16.27 -16.12 -29.18
N LYS A 452 15.77 -15.00 -29.71
CA LYS A 452 16.54 -13.78 -29.91
C LYS A 452 16.57 -12.85 -28.69
N ILE A 453 15.51 -12.86 -27.88
CA ILE A 453 15.30 -11.86 -26.80
C ILE A 453 15.28 -12.43 -25.38
N ASP A 454 14.99 -13.73 -25.23
CA ASP A 454 14.92 -14.49 -23.97
C ASP A 454 15.25 -15.97 -24.26
N PRO A 455 16.48 -16.28 -24.68
CA PRO A 455 16.86 -17.63 -25.10
C PRO A 455 16.69 -18.66 -23.98
N THR A 456 16.87 -18.24 -22.73
CA THR A 456 16.71 -19.08 -21.53
C THR A 456 15.29 -19.58 -21.32
N ASN A 457 14.28 -18.84 -21.78
CA ASN A 457 12.87 -19.19 -21.60
C ASN A 457 12.12 -19.38 -22.93
N ALA A 458 12.83 -19.60 -24.04
CA ALA A 458 12.19 -19.72 -25.36
C ALA A 458 11.18 -20.88 -25.43
N GLY A 459 11.47 -22.01 -24.78
CA GLY A 459 10.54 -23.14 -24.67
C GLY A 459 9.30 -22.82 -23.85
N GLY A 460 9.43 -22.01 -22.79
CA GLY A 460 8.30 -21.54 -22.00
C GLY A 460 7.37 -20.65 -22.83
N TRP A 461 7.93 -19.70 -23.57
CA TRP A 461 7.17 -18.84 -24.48
C TRP A 461 6.45 -19.59 -25.59
N PHE A 462 7.03 -20.68 -26.12
CA PHE A 462 6.36 -21.57 -27.05
C PHE A 462 5.09 -22.16 -26.43
N TRP A 463 5.23 -22.92 -25.34
CA TRP A 463 4.10 -23.63 -24.72
C TRP A 463 3.04 -22.69 -24.17
N GLN A 464 3.45 -21.57 -23.59
CA GLN A 464 2.53 -20.53 -23.15
C GLN A 464 1.71 -19.97 -24.33
N THR A 465 2.35 -19.74 -25.47
CA THR A 465 1.67 -19.21 -26.66
C THR A 465 0.82 -20.27 -27.36
N VAL A 466 1.23 -21.53 -27.38
CA VAL A 466 0.36 -22.62 -27.86
C VAL A 466 -0.89 -22.76 -26.99
N ALA A 467 -0.74 -22.70 -25.67
CA ALA A 467 -1.88 -22.84 -24.77
C ALA A 467 -2.83 -21.64 -24.84
N LEU A 468 -2.32 -20.45 -25.12
CA LEU A 468 -3.03 -19.21 -24.83
C LEU A 468 -3.14 -18.25 -26.01
N GLY A 469 -2.55 -18.59 -27.16
CA GLY A 469 -2.63 -17.88 -28.43
C GLY A 469 -2.09 -16.45 -28.42
N PHE A 470 -2.71 -15.62 -29.25
CA PHE A 470 -2.34 -14.23 -29.53
C PHE A 470 -2.00 -13.39 -28.29
N PRO A 471 -2.74 -13.44 -27.17
CA PRO A 471 -2.37 -12.66 -25.99
C PRO A 471 -0.97 -12.96 -25.43
N SER A 472 -0.55 -14.22 -25.45
CA SER A 472 0.81 -14.61 -25.06
C SER A 472 1.83 -14.09 -26.07
N LEU A 473 1.54 -14.22 -27.37
CA LEU A 473 2.42 -13.71 -28.42
C LEU A 473 2.58 -12.18 -28.35
N ARG A 474 1.50 -11.45 -28.05
CA ARG A 474 1.50 -9.99 -27.91
C ARG A 474 2.42 -9.52 -26.78
N LEU A 475 2.48 -10.26 -25.67
CA LEU A 475 3.41 -9.98 -24.56
C LEU A 475 4.85 -10.10 -25.03
N LEU A 476 5.18 -11.18 -25.74
CA LEU A 476 6.52 -11.41 -26.27
C LEU A 476 6.92 -10.36 -27.32
N LEU A 477 6.02 -10.01 -28.25
CA LEU A 477 6.26 -9.00 -29.27
C LEU A 477 6.59 -7.63 -28.68
N LYS A 478 5.92 -7.27 -27.58
CA LYS A 478 6.18 -5.99 -26.90
C LYS A 478 7.49 -6.01 -26.12
N ARG A 479 7.84 -7.14 -25.49
CA ARG A 479 9.17 -7.36 -24.88
C ARG A 479 10.29 -7.28 -25.90
N ALA A 480 10.06 -7.75 -27.13
CA ALA A 480 11.00 -7.62 -28.22
C ALA A 480 11.25 -6.13 -28.54
N ARG A 481 10.19 -5.33 -28.68
CA ARG A 481 10.31 -3.88 -28.96
C ARG A 481 11.11 -3.12 -27.91
N THR A 482 10.99 -3.47 -26.63
CA THR A 482 11.77 -2.81 -25.57
C THR A 482 13.24 -3.22 -25.58
N SER A 483 13.55 -4.45 -25.99
CA SER A 483 14.92 -4.99 -26.01
C SER A 483 15.75 -4.54 -27.21
N PHE A 484 15.10 -4.04 -28.27
CA PHE A 484 15.77 -3.50 -29.46
C PHE A 484 15.99 -1.97 -29.40
N VAL A 485 15.49 -1.31 -28.35
CA VAL A 485 15.62 0.15 -28.14
C VAL A 485 16.64 0.46 -27.03
N SER A 486 16.95 -0.52 -26.17
CA SER A 486 18.12 -0.56 -25.29
C SER A 486 19.33 -1.10 -26.04
#